data_AF-A0A915ERC8-F1
#
_entry.id   AF-A0A915ERC8-F1
#
_cell.length_a   1.000
_cell.length_b   1.000
_cell.length_c   1.000
_cell.angle_alpha   90.00
_cell.angle_beta   90.00
_cell.angle_gamma   90.00
#
_symmetry.space_group_name_H-M   'P 1'
#
loop_
_entity.id
_entity.type
_entity.pdbx_description
1 polymer ?
#
loop_
_entity_poly.entity_id
_entity_poly.type
_entity_poly.pdbx_seq_one_letter_code
_entity_poly.pdbx_strand_id
1 'polypeptide(L)'
;MGSVRSTRVGPQISNWVMQQTKSESSFKTELIDLNDWHLPMNDEPHVPATGKYTQEHTKKWAKKIAAADGFIFVTPEYNYGYPAALKNALDHLFQEWATNPVPWSAMEVVEALNQLVS
;
A
#
# COMPACT_ATOMS: atom_id res chain seq x y z
N MET A 1 -3.23 1.21 -3.71
CA MET A 1 -3.35 2.62 -4.15
C MET A 1 -2.85 3.54 -3.04
N GLY A 2 -1.82 4.35 -3.32
CA GLY A 2 -1.07 5.10 -2.31
C GLY A 2 -1.57 6.52 -1.99
N SER A 3 -2.49 7.09 -2.78
CA SER A 3 -3.04 8.42 -2.53
C SER A 3 -4.42 8.36 -1.86
N VAL A 4 -4.62 9.19 -0.84
CA VAL A 4 -5.90 9.37 -0.13
C VAL A 4 -6.60 10.69 -0.49
N ARG A 5 -6.07 11.46 -1.45
CA ARG A 5 -6.73 12.71 -1.92
C ARG A 5 -8.08 12.38 -2.57
N SER A 6 -9.05 13.28 -2.44
CA SER A 6 -10.38 13.13 -3.05
C SER A 6 -10.33 13.21 -4.58
N THR A 7 -9.54 14.11 -5.14
CA THR A 7 -9.34 14.27 -6.59
C THR A 7 -8.06 13.55 -7.04
N ARG A 8 -8.13 12.22 -7.15
CA ARG A 8 -6.98 11.36 -7.52
C ARG A 8 -7.27 10.54 -8.78
N VAL A 9 -6.25 10.40 -9.64
CA VAL A 9 -6.27 9.50 -10.83
C VAL A 9 -6.05 8.03 -10.43
N GLY A 10 -5.66 7.78 -9.17
CA GLY A 10 -5.35 6.46 -8.62
C GLY A 10 -6.34 5.33 -8.96
N PRO A 11 -7.68 5.53 -8.87
CA PRO A 11 -8.66 4.51 -9.23
C PRO A 11 -8.57 4.06 -10.69
N GLN A 12 -8.36 4.97 -11.63
CA GLN A 12 -8.28 4.64 -13.07
C GLN A 12 -7.04 3.77 -13.36
N ILE A 13 -5.88 4.18 -12.85
CA ILE A 13 -4.62 3.43 -13.03
C ILE A 13 -4.67 2.09 -12.29
N SER A 14 -5.18 2.06 -11.05
CA SER A 14 -5.31 0.82 -10.29
C SER A 14 -6.23 -0.19 -10.98
N ASN A 15 -7.35 0.26 -11.53
CA ASN A 15 -8.25 -0.60 -12.29
C ASN A 15 -7.60 -1.13 -13.58
N TRP A 16 -6.80 -0.31 -14.26
CA TRP A 16 -6.05 -0.76 -15.44
C TRP A 16 -5.03 -1.84 -15.08
N VAL A 17 -4.25 -1.66 -13.99
CA VAL A 17 -3.30 -2.68 -13.48
C VAL A 17 -4.05 -3.97 -13.13
N MET A 18 -5.17 -3.86 -12.41
CA MET A 18 -6.01 -5.02 -12.09
C MET A 18 -6.48 -5.75 -13.36
N GLN A 19 -6.80 -5.04 -14.45
CA GLN A 19 -7.17 -5.68 -15.71
C GLN A 19 -6.02 -6.45 -16.35
N GLN A 20 -4.78 -5.93 -16.29
CA GLN A 20 -3.60 -6.65 -16.81
C GLN A 20 -3.36 -7.96 -16.05
N THR A 21 -3.73 -8.00 -14.77
CA THR A 21 -3.58 -9.21 -13.94
C THR A 21 -4.66 -10.26 -14.18
N LYS A 22 -5.77 -9.92 -14.83
CA LYS A 22 -6.92 -10.85 -15.03
C LYS A 22 -6.64 -11.98 -16.01
N SER A 23 -5.70 -11.79 -16.95
CA SER A 23 -5.36 -12.81 -17.95
C SER A 23 -4.49 -13.93 -17.39
N GLU A 24 -3.95 -13.75 -16.18
CA GLU A 24 -2.99 -14.66 -15.56
C GLU A 24 -3.69 -15.46 -14.45
N SER A 25 -3.90 -16.76 -14.66
CA SER A 25 -4.54 -17.63 -13.67
C SER A 25 -3.65 -17.95 -12.46
N SER A 26 -2.36 -17.62 -12.55
CA SER A 26 -1.33 -18.01 -11.59
C SER A 26 -1.34 -17.18 -10.31
N PHE A 27 -2.04 -16.04 -10.28
CA PHE A 27 -2.13 -15.17 -9.10
C PHE A 27 -3.52 -14.57 -8.93
N LYS A 28 -3.94 -14.45 -7.66
CA LYS A 28 -5.16 -13.75 -7.28
C LYS A 28 -4.80 -12.32 -6.87
N THR A 29 -5.33 -11.34 -7.57
CA THR A 29 -5.11 -9.93 -7.24
C THR A 29 -6.28 -9.33 -6.48
N GLU A 30 -5.97 -8.40 -5.59
CA GLU A 30 -6.93 -7.60 -4.84
C GLU A 30 -6.46 -6.15 -4.78
N LEU A 31 -7.38 -5.20 -4.95
CA LEU A 31 -7.08 -3.79 -4.81
C LEU A 31 -7.22 -3.35 -3.34
N ILE A 32 -6.12 -2.85 -2.77
CA ILE A 32 -6.11 -2.14 -1.48
C ILE A 32 -6.07 -0.64 -1.76
N ASP A 33 -7.12 0.09 -1.40
CA ASP A 33 -7.15 1.56 -1.40
C ASP A 33 -6.91 2.08 0.01
N LEU A 34 -5.83 2.84 0.22
CA LEU A 34 -5.49 3.37 1.55
C LEU A 34 -6.54 4.32 2.11
N ASN A 35 -7.44 4.86 1.29
CA ASN A 35 -8.54 5.68 1.77
C ASN A 35 -9.59 4.89 2.56
N ASP A 36 -9.63 3.57 2.39
CA ASP A 36 -10.52 2.67 3.13
C ASP A 36 -9.92 2.20 4.46
N TRP A 37 -8.67 2.57 4.74
CA TRP A 37 -7.93 2.17 5.94
C TRP A 37 -7.69 3.34 6.87
N HIS A 38 -8.25 3.26 8.08
CA HIS A 38 -7.96 4.21 9.14
C HIS A 38 -6.61 3.87 9.77
N LEU A 39 -5.57 4.61 9.37
CA LEU A 39 -4.19 4.45 9.85
C LEU A 39 -3.70 5.81 10.40
N PRO A 40 -3.98 6.13 11.68
CA PRO A 40 -3.51 7.37 12.29
C PRO A 40 -1.98 7.45 12.37
N MET A 41 -1.42 8.65 12.43
CA MET A 41 0.03 8.80 12.60
C MET A 41 0.43 8.47 14.05
N ASN A 42 1.34 7.51 14.22
CA ASN A 42 2.02 7.22 15.49
C ASN A 42 1.06 6.95 16.67
N ASP A 43 0.14 5.99 16.54
CA ASP A 43 -0.88 5.68 17.54
C ASP A 43 -0.72 4.31 18.24
N GLU A 44 0.40 3.63 17.99
CA GLU A 44 0.83 2.45 18.72
C GLU A 44 1.88 2.82 19.80
N PRO A 45 1.85 2.19 21.00
CA PRO A 45 2.83 2.45 22.06
C PRO A 45 4.18 1.76 21.83
N HIS A 46 4.25 0.85 20.86
CA HIS A 46 5.43 0.04 20.56
C HIS A 46 5.87 0.27 19.11
N VAL A 47 7.17 0.17 18.87
CA VAL A 47 7.70 0.27 17.51
C VAL A 47 7.31 -0.97 16.68
N PRO A 48 6.95 -0.81 15.39
CA PRO A 48 6.47 -1.89 14.53
C PRO A 48 7.41 -3.11 14.45
N ALA A 49 8.73 -2.88 14.55
CA ALA A 49 9.73 -3.94 14.52
C ALA A 49 9.56 -5.02 15.62
N THR A 50 8.85 -4.70 16.71
CA THR A 50 8.54 -5.66 17.78
C THR A 50 7.37 -6.60 17.45
N GLY A 51 6.58 -6.31 16.41
CA GLY A 51 5.35 -7.04 16.08
C GLY A 51 4.23 -6.94 17.14
N LYS A 52 4.37 -6.05 18.12
CA LYS A 52 3.40 -5.89 19.22
C LYS A 52 2.39 -4.79 18.89
N TYR A 53 1.31 -5.16 18.21
CA TYR A 53 0.21 -4.25 17.88
C TYR A 53 -0.89 -4.30 18.93
N THR A 54 -1.26 -3.16 19.46
CA THR A 54 -2.32 -3.01 20.47
C THR A 54 -3.64 -2.59 19.84
N GLN A 55 -3.58 -1.75 18.80
CA GLN A 55 -4.76 -1.19 18.15
C GLN A 55 -5.41 -2.17 17.19
N GLU A 56 -6.74 -2.16 17.14
CA GLU A 56 -7.50 -3.07 16.28
C GLU A 56 -7.35 -2.76 14.79
N HIS A 57 -7.21 -1.49 14.40
CA HIS A 57 -6.92 -1.15 12.99
C HIS A 57 -5.54 -1.64 12.56
N THR A 58 -4.52 -1.53 13.42
CA THR A 58 -3.17 -2.00 13.11
C THR A 58 -3.14 -3.52 12.98
N LYS A 59 -3.80 -4.25 13.87
CA LYS A 59 -3.93 -5.73 13.76
C LYS A 59 -4.64 -6.14 12.47
N LYS A 60 -5.72 -5.44 12.08
CA LYS A 60 -6.42 -5.69 10.81
C LYS A 60 -5.52 -5.42 9.61
N TRP A 61 -4.76 -4.34 9.66
CA TRP A 61 -3.80 -3.98 8.62
C TRP A 61 -2.67 -5.01 8.51
N ALA A 62 -2.07 -5.39 9.64
CA ALA A 62 -1.05 -6.45 9.73
C ALA A 62 -1.57 -7.75 9.11
N LYS A 63 -2.76 -8.21 9.53
CA LYS A 63 -3.38 -9.41 8.99
C LYS A 63 -3.64 -9.31 7.47
N LYS A 64 -4.00 -8.12 6.99
CA LYS A 64 -4.26 -7.90 5.56
C LYS A 64 -2.98 -8.02 4.74
N ILE A 65 -1.93 -7.36 5.18
CA ILE A 65 -0.63 -7.34 4.49
C ILE A 65 0.05 -8.72 4.56
N ALA A 66 -0.02 -9.40 5.70
CA ALA A 66 0.54 -10.73 5.87
C ALA A 66 -0.15 -11.82 5.01
N ALA A 67 -1.35 -11.55 4.47
CA ALA A 67 -2.07 -12.48 3.60
C ALA A 67 -1.66 -12.40 2.12
N ALA A 68 -0.84 -11.41 1.74
CA ALA A 68 -0.37 -11.22 0.38
C ALA A 68 1.05 -11.76 0.22
N ASP A 69 1.33 -12.40 -0.93
CA ASP A 69 2.65 -12.91 -1.33
C ASP A 69 3.48 -11.88 -2.12
N GLY A 70 2.90 -10.72 -2.43
CA GLY A 70 3.54 -9.66 -3.22
C GLY A 70 2.67 -8.41 -3.32
N PHE A 71 3.28 -7.28 -3.72
CA PHE A 71 2.62 -5.98 -3.77
C PHE A 71 2.97 -5.21 -5.03
N ILE A 72 1.97 -4.53 -5.59
CA ILE A 72 2.14 -3.49 -6.61
C ILE A 72 1.64 -2.17 -6.02
N PHE A 73 2.52 -1.18 -5.94
CA PHE A 73 2.16 0.13 -5.42
C PHE A 73 1.80 1.07 -6.56
N VAL A 74 0.49 1.30 -6.74
CA VAL A 74 0.00 2.39 -7.60
C VAL A 74 -0.01 3.68 -6.79
N THR A 75 0.90 4.60 -7.08
CA THR A 75 1.07 5.83 -6.32
C THR A 75 1.39 7.01 -7.24
N PRO A 76 0.86 8.22 -6.95
CA PRO A 76 1.40 9.42 -7.58
C PRO A 76 2.74 9.80 -6.94
N GLU A 77 3.49 10.65 -7.62
CA GLU A 77 4.63 11.36 -7.05
C GLU A 77 4.15 12.68 -6.43
N TYR A 78 4.49 12.92 -5.16
CA TYR A 78 4.35 14.19 -4.45
C TYR A 78 5.71 14.67 -3.96
N ASN A 79 6.16 15.82 -4.46
CA ASN A 79 7.43 16.44 -4.09
C ASN A 79 8.64 15.49 -4.24
N TYR A 80 8.77 14.82 -5.39
CA TYR A 80 9.85 13.86 -5.67
C TYR A 80 9.87 12.63 -4.73
N GLY A 81 8.72 12.27 -4.18
CA GLY A 81 8.55 11.08 -3.35
C GLY A 81 7.13 10.54 -3.38
N TYR A 82 6.90 9.43 -2.68
CA TYR A 82 5.55 8.89 -2.52
C TYR A 82 4.75 9.69 -1.46
N PRO A 83 3.40 9.61 -1.48
CA PRO A 83 2.55 10.32 -0.54
C PRO A 83 2.80 9.90 0.91
N ALA A 84 2.66 10.84 1.84
CA ALA A 84 2.77 10.58 3.27
C ALA A 84 1.83 9.47 3.77
N ALA A 85 0.64 9.33 3.17
CA ALA A 85 -0.28 8.25 3.47
C ALA A 85 0.31 6.86 3.14
N LEU A 86 0.99 6.72 2.00
CA LEU A 86 1.69 5.49 1.65
C LEU A 86 2.83 5.22 2.63
N LYS A 87 3.63 6.25 2.98
CA LYS A 87 4.68 6.10 4.00
C LYS A 87 4.13 5.59 5.31
N ASN A 88 3.07 6.21 5.79
CA ASN A 88 2.45 5.87 7.05
C ASN A 88 1.93 4.43 7.05
N ALA A 89 1.29 3.99 5.96
CA ALA A 89 0.82 2.62 5.83
C ALA A 89 1.96 1.59 5.85
N LEU A 90 3.10 1.91 5.22
CA LEU A 90 4.31 1.08 5.30
C LEU A 90 4.89 1.07 6.72
N ASP A 91 4.98 2.24 7.36
CA ASP A 91 5.56 2.41 8.70
C ASP A 91 4.69 1.83 9.83
N HIS A 92 3.41 1.53 9.61
CA HIS A 92 2.59 0.83 10.62
C HIS A 92 3.12 -0.57 10.93
N LEU A 93 3.82 -1.19 9.97
CA LEU A 93 4.22 -2.59 10.00
C LEU A 93 5.71 -2.73 9.75
N PHE A 94 6.26 -3.92 10.03
CA PHE A 94 7.67 -4.17 9.73
C PHE A 94 7.89 -5.61 9.29
N GLN A 95 7.48 -6.58 10.11
CA GLN A 95 7.74 -7.99 9.84
C GLN A 95 6.95 -8.48 8.63
N GLU A 96 5.74 -7.99 8.44
CA GLU A 96 4.80 -8.36 7.38
C GLU A 96 5.35 -8.03 5.98
N TRP A 97 6.17 -6.97 5.88
CA TRP A 97 6.88 -6.63 4.65
C TRP A 97 8.12 -7.49 4.43
N ALA A 98 8.77 -7.93 5.51
CA ALA A 98 10.03 -8.68 5.47
C ALA A 98 9.85 -10.20 5.26
N THR A 99 8.71 -10.76 5.68
CA THR A 99 8.40 -12.19 5.51
C THR A 99 7.85 -12.51 4.12
N ASN A 100 7.61 -11.49 3.29
CA ASN A 100 7.22 -11.68 1.91
C ASN A 100 8.41 -12.20 1.09
N PRO A 101 8.23 -13.22 0.21
CA PRO A 101 9.31 -13.79 -0.59
C PRO A 101 9.88 -12.79 -1.62
N VAL A 102 9.27 -11.62 -1.72
CA VAL A 102 9.66 -10.49 -2.55
C VAL A 102 10.65 -9.62 -1.74
N PRO A 103 11.97 -9.67 -2.00
CA PRO A 103 12.91 -8.74 -1.39
C PRO A 103 12.46 -7.30 -1.68
N TRP A 104 12.83 -6.32 -0.82
CA TRP A 104 12.49 -4.90 -1.02
C TRP A 104 12.73 -4.39 -2.45
N SER A 105 13.69 -4.99 -3.16
CA SER A 105 14.02 -4.73 -4.56
C SER A 105 12.97 -5.16 -5.60
N ALA A 106 11.97 -5.95 -5.23
CA ALA A 106 10.92 -6.46 -6.11
C ALA A 106 9.53 -5.88 -5.78
N MET A 107 9.46 -4.87 -4.90
CA MET A 107 8.31 -3.98 -4.81
C MET A 107 8.25 -3.11 -6.06
N GLU A 108 7.34 -3.42 -6.98
CA GLU A 108 7.14 -2.61 -8.17
C GLU A 108 6.25 -1.40 -7.85
N VAL A 109 6.79 -0.22 -8.14
CA VAL A 109 6.06 1.04 -8.06
C VAL A 109 5.56 1.37 -9.45
N VAL A 110 4.25 1.37 -9.62
CA VAL A 110 3.61 1.94 -10.81
C VAL A 110 3.30 3.39 -10.50
N GLU A 111 4.14 4.28 -11.03
CA GLU A 111 3.91 5.72 -10.92
C GLU A 111 2.72 6.12 -11.79
N ALA A 112 1.64 6.55 -11.13
CA ALA A 112 0.57 7.24 -11.81
C ALA A 112 1.06 8.66 -12.09
N LEU A 113 1.45 8.94 -13.33
CA LEU A 113 1.76 10.29 -13.78
C LEU A 113 0.60 11.21 -13.39
N ASN A 114 0.89 12.26 -12.62
CA ASN A 114 -0.07 13.32 -12.33
C ASN A 114 -0.43 14.00 -13.66
N GLN A 115 -1.43 13.50 -14.38
CA GLN A 115 -2.11 14.34 -15.34
C GLN A 115 -2.98 15.30 -14.54
N LEU A 116 -2.64 16.59 -14.62
CA LEU A 116 -3.41 17.77 -14.21
C LEU A 116 -3.22 18.26 -12.76
N VAL A 117 -2.13 19.00 -12.56
CA VAL A 117 -2.22 20.33 -11.91
C VAL A 117 -1.60 21.34 -12.88
N SER A 118 -2.43 21.88 -13.77
CA SER A 118 -2.24 23.16 -14.47
C SER A 118 -3.50 23.97 -14.28
#